data_AF-A0A2N2Y181-F1
#
_entry.id   AF-A0A2N2Y181-F1
#
_cell.length_a   1.000
_cell.length_b   1.000
_cell.length_c   1.000
_cell.angle_alpha   90.00
_cell.angle_beta   90.00
_cell.angle_gamma   90.00
#
_symmetry.space_group_name_H-M   'P 1'
#
loop_
_entity.id
_entity.type
_entity.pdbx_description
1 polymer ?
#
loop_
_entity_poly.entity_id
_entity_poly.type
_entity_poly.pdbx_seq_one_letter_code
_entity_poly.pdbx_strand_id
1 'polypeptide(L)'
;MKKFLLFSFILAAGLTSCRKDSEVVDPTIVVENKTIDDLKVSSSFNFTTDVLASVDLLALANDGQPLKGVKFSLYTDYPDNGGKLMVTGITGADGRFTANYPIPAYLEQVVVLTPYIGLPHDVQAPVLNGRIAY
;
A
#
# COMPACT_ATOMS: atom_id res chain seq x y z
N MET A 1 50.22 -39.64 7.29
CA MET A 1 50.88 -38.44 6.72
C MET A 1 50.11 -37.80 5.56
N LYS A 2 49.48 -38.57 4.64
CA LYS A 2 48.64 -38.00 3.54
C LYS A 2 47.37 -37.24 3.98
N LYS A 3 46.73 -37.60 5.11
CA LYS A 3 45.51 -36.93 5.60
C LYS A 3 45.77 -35.55 6.24
N PHE A 4 46.98 -35.31 6.74
CA PHE A 4 47.36 -34.02 7.34
C PHE A 4 47.70 -32.97 6.26
N LEU A 5 48.23 -33.41 5.11
CA LEU A 5 48.47 -32.56 3.94
C LEU A 5 47.17 -32.11 3.25
N LEU A 6 46.11 -32.92 3.29
CA LEU A 6 44.79 -32.59 2.73
C LEU A 6 44.02 -31.54 3.56
N PHE A 7 44.27 -31.46 4.87
CA PHE A 7 43.62 -30.48 5.74
C PHE A 7 44.22 -29.07 5.60
N SER A 8 45.51 -28.98 5.26
CA SER A 8 46.20 -27.70 5.03
C SER A 8 45.76 -26.99 3.74
N PHE A 9 45.37 -27.74 2.71
CA PHE A 9 44.93 -27.17 1.42
C PHE A 9 43.53 -26.54 1.49
N ILE A 10 42.64 -27.05 2.37
CA ILE A 10 41.28 -26.51 2.55
C ILE A 10 41.30 -25.21 3.36
N LEU A 11 42.24 -25.06 4.30
CA LEU A 11 42.36 -23.84 5.11
C LEU A 11 42.96 -22.66 4.31
N ALA A 12 43.76 -22.95 3.27
CA ALA A 12 44.34 -21.93 2.40
C ALA A 12 43.31 -21.28 1.45
N ALA A 13 42.22 -21.96 1.12
CA ALA A 13 41.17 -21.46 0.22
C ALA A 13 40.20 -20.45 0.86
N GLY A 14 40.20 -20.32 2.19
CA GLY A 14 39.30 -19.43 2.93
C GLY A 14 39.77 -17.98 3.07
N LEU A 15 41.01 -17.66 2.67
CA LEU A 15 41.60 -16.31 2.86
C LEU A 15 41.46 -15.40 1.64
N THR A 16 40.72 -15.80 0.60
CA THR A 16 40.38 -14.90 -0.52
C THR A 16 39.22 -13.97 -0.09
N SER A 17 39.47 -13.13 0.91
CA SER A 17 38.61 -11.98 1.16
C SER A 17 38.80 -11.04 -0.03
N CYS A 18 37.77 -10.91 -0.88
CA CYS A 18 37.69 -9.83 -1.85
C CYS A 18 37.69 -8.52 -1.07
N ARG A 19 38.87 -7.92 -0.92
CA ARG A 19 38.97 -6.55 -0.44
C ARG A 19 38.45 -5.66 -1.55
N LYS A 20 37.28 -5.04 -1.35
CA LYS A 20 36.81 -3.95 -2.20
C LYS A 20 37.82 -2.83 -2.06
N ASP A 21 38.53 -2.51 -3.15
CA ASP A 21 39.44 -1.38 -3.18
C ASP A 21 38.64 -0.14 -2.76
N SER A 22 39.04 0.44 -1.63
CA SER A 22 38.54 1.74 -1.21
C SER A 22 39.37 2.74 -1.97
N GLU A 23 38.74 3.45 -2.91
CA GLU A 23 39.33 4.62 -3.53
C GLU A 23 39.83 5.53 -2.41
N VAL A 24 41.12 5.86 -2.46
CA VAL A 24 41.72 6.85 -1.58
C VAL A 24 41.09 8.19 -1.96
N VAL A 25 40.15 8.64 -1.14
CA VAL A 25 39.64 10.02 -1.19
C VAL A 25 40.78 10.91 -0.70
N ASP A 26 41.50 11.48 -1.65
CA ASP A 26 42.34 12.66 -1.46
C ASP A 26 41.51 13.73 -0.71
N PRO A 27 42.00 14.38 0.37
CA PRO A 27 41.19 15.31 1.17
C PRO A 27 40.96 16.65 0.47
N THR A 28 41.11 16.71 -0.85
CA THR A 28 40.54 17.77 -1.66
C THR A 28 39.04 17.51 -1.70
N ILE A 29 38.25 18.27 -0.92
CA ILE A 29 36.78 18.22 -1.00
C ILE A 29 36.38 18.73 -2.39
N VAL A 30 36.44 17.84 -3.38
CA VAL A 30 35.73 17.99 -4.64
C VAL A 30 34.29 17.65 -4.28
N VAL A 31 33.47 18.68 -4.04
CA VAL A 31 32.02 18.50 -4.05
C VAL A 31 31.69 18.18 -5.50
N GLU A 32 31.80 16.90 -5.86
CA GLU A 32 31.33 16.41 -7.13
C GLU A 32 29.82 16.69 -7.12
N ASN A 33 29.41 17.60 -7.99
CA ASN A 33 28.05 18.13 -8.01
C ASN A 33 27.13 17.07 -8.63
N LYS A 34 26.89 15.99 -7.89
CA LYS A 34 26.05 14.87 -8.32
C LYS A 34 24.63 15.37 -8.53
N THR A 35 24.09 15.06 -9.69
CA THR A 35 22.74 15.44 -10.12
C THR A 35 21.79 14.25 -10.00
N ILE A 36 20.49 14.50 -10.19
CA ILE A 36 19.49 13.41 -10.25
C ILE A 36 19.83 12.38 -11.36
N ASP A 37 20.52 12.81 -12.42
CA ASP A 37 20.90 11.94 -13.54
C ASP A 37 21.97 10.91 -13.15
N ASP A 38 22.71 11.14 -12.06
CA ASP A 38 23.71 10.22 -11.53
C ASP A 38 23.10 9.11 -10.64
N LEU A 39 21.78 9.18 -10.37
CA LEU A 39 21.06 8.19 -9.56
C LEU A 39 20.89 6.87 -10.32
N LYS A 40 21.61 5.84 -9.88
CA LYS A 40 21.44 4.46 -10.37
C LYS A 40 20.31 3.76 -9.61
N VAL A 41 19.13 3.67 -10.23
CA VAL A 41 17.98 2.91 -9.71
C VAL A 41 17.88 1.57 -10.46
N SER A 42 17.43 0.51 -9.79
CA SER A 42 17.18 -0.78 -10.42
C SER A 42 16.11 -0.67 -11.52
N SER A 43 16.27 -1.39 -12.63
CA SER A 43 15.22 -1.54 -13.65
C SER A 43 13.96 -2.24 -13.12
N SER A 44 14.05 -2.90 -11.97
CA SER A 44 12.94 -3.57 -11.29
C SER A 44 12.28 -2.74 -10.18
N PHE A 45 12.71 -1.50 -9.95
CA PHE A 45 12.10 -0.64 -8.95
C PHE A 45 10.66 -0.27 -9.38
N ASN A 46 9.70 -0.57 -8.52
CA ASN A 46 8.30 -0.20 -8.69
C ASN A 46 7.78 0.40 -7.39
N PHE A 47 7.20 1.59 -7.47
CA PHE A 47 6.61 2.32 -6.35
C PHE A 47 5.28 2.89 -6.78
N THR A 48 4.24 2.63 -5.98
CA THR A 48 2.90 3.22 -6.14
C THR A 48 2.44 3.78 -4.81
N THR A 49 1.76 4.92 -4.85
CA THR A 49 1.15 5.56 -3.68
C THR A 49 -0.33 5.23 -3.55
N ASP A 50 -0.91 4.56 -4.56
CA ASP A 50 -2.29 4.15 -4.60
C ASP A 50 -2.42 2.65 -4.88
N VAL A 51 -3.56 2.11 -4.45
CA VAL A 51 -4.01 0.76 -4.75
C VAL A 51 -5.40 0.85 -5.34
N LEU A 52 -5.65 0.11 -6.42
CA LEU A 52 -6.99 -0.01 -6.98
C LEU A 52 -7.85 -0.88 -6.05
N ALA A 53 -8.73 -0.25 -5.27
CA ALA A 53 -9.57 -0.95 -4.31
C ALA A 53 -10.94 -1.32 -4.89
N SER A 54 -11.41 -2.52 -4.56
CA SER A 54 -12.78 -2.96 -4.84
C SER A 54 -13.69 -2.63 -3.65
N VAL A 55 -14.66 -1.76 -3.91
CA VAL A 55 -15.68 -1.31 -2.96
C VAL A 55 -16.96 -2.11 -3.18
N ASP A 56 -17.52 -2.63 -2.11
CA ASP A 56 -18.74 -3.41 -2.10
C ASP A 56 -19.56 -3.08 -0.85
N LEU A 57 -20.60 -2.25 -1.00
CA LEU A 57 -21.46 -1.79 0.09
C LEU A 57 -22.86 -2.35 -0.07
N LEU A 58 -23.40 -2.96 0.99
CA LEU A 58 -24.75 -3.53 1.02
C LEU A 58 -25.65 -2.76 1.99
N ALA A 59 -26.80 -2.29 1.50
CA ALA A 59 -27.83 -1.67 2.32
C ALA A 59 -29.03 -2.61 2.47
N LEU A 60 -29.33 -2.99 3.70
CA LEU A 60 -30.49 -3.82 4.06
C LEU A 60 -31.39 -3.09 5.05
N ALA A 61 -32.69 -3.31 4.94
CA ALA A 61 -33.65 -2.94 5.97
C ALA A 61 -33.57 -3.90 7.17
N ASN A 62 -34.27 -3.56 8.26
CA ASN A 62 -34.31 -4.38 9.48
C ASN A 62 -34.90 -5.79 9.26
N ASP A 63 -35.68 -5.98 8.20
CA ASP A 63 -36.24 -7.26 7.78
C ASP A 63 -35.35 -8.03 6.77
N GLY A 64 -34.16 -7.50 6.49
CA GLY A 64 -33.19 -8.06 5.54
C GLY A 64 -33.47 -7.77 4.07
N GLN A 65 -34.50 -6.96 3.74
CA GLN A 65 -34.79 -6.61 2.35
C GLN A 65 -33.76 -5.61 1.81
N PRO A 66 -33.31 -5.74 0.55
CA PRO A 66 -32.37 -4.82 -0.06
C PRO A 66 -32.96 -3.42 -0.23
N LEU A 67 -32.20 -2.41 0.14
CA LEU A 67 -32.59 -1.00 0.03
C LEU A 67 -32.01 -0.36 -1.23
N LYS A 68 -32.88 -0.11 -2.21
CA LYS A 68 -32.53 0.63 -3.43
C LYS A 68 -32.44 2.14 -3.17
N GLY A 69 -31.51 2.81 -3.85
CA GLY A 69 -31.45 4.27 -3.85
C GLY A 69 -30.76 4.87 -2.62
N VAL A 70 -30.05 4.06 -1.84
CA VAL A 70 -29.27 4.52 -0.68
C VAL A 70 -28.01 5.18 -1.20
N LYS A 71 -27.79 6.45 -0.84
CA LYS A 71 -26.58 7.19 -1.18
C LYS A 71 -25.49 6.89 -0.14
N PHE A 72 -24.34 6.41 -0.61
CA PHE A 72 -23.13 6.27 0.21
C PHE A 72 -22.06 7.26 -0.22
N SER A 73 -21.23 7.68 0.74
CA SER A 73 -20.06 8.52 0.51
C SER A 73 -18.88 7.94 1.27
N LEU A 74 -17.80 7.65 0.56
CA LEU A 74 -16.60 7.03 1.11
C LEU A 74 -15.52 8.09 1.30
N TYR A 75 -14.98 8.18 2.51
CA TYR A 75 -13.96 9.16 2.89
C TYR A 75 -12.69 8.49 3.39
N THR A 76 -11.57 9.19 3.29
CA THR A 76 -10.28 8.73 3.84
C THR A 76 -10.26 8.69 5.37
N ASP A 77 -11.08 9.51 6.03
CA ASP A 77 -11.32 9.56 7.47
C ASP A 77 -12.66 10.30 7.69
N TYR A 78 -13.09 10.52 8.94
CA TYR A 78 -14.22 11.37 9.27
C TYR A 78 -14.01 12.80 8.72
N PRO A 79 -15.04 13.42 8.11
CA PRO A 79 -14.94 14.79 7.61
C PRO A 79 -14.49 15.80 8.68
N ASP A 80 -14.97 15.63 9.91
CA ASP A 80 -14.63 16.49 11.05
C ASP A 80 -13.14 16.37 11.47
N ASN A 81 -12.48 15.27 11.11
CA ASN A 81 -11.04 15.05 11.29
C ASN A 81 -10.21 15.48 10.06
N GLY A 82 -10.84 16.10 9.05
CA GLY A 82 -10.18 16.47 7.80
C GLY A 82 -10.16 15.37 6.73
N GLY A 83 -10.99 14.34 6.90
CA GLY A 83 -11.19 13.29 5.90
C GLY A 83 -11.65 13.83 4.55
N LYS A 84 -11.12 13.25 3.48
CA LYS A 84 -11.41 13.68 2.10
C LYS A 84 -12.37 12.70 1.43
N LEU A 85 -13.35 13.25 0.71
CA LEU A 85 -14.28 12.45 -0.09
C LEU A 85 -13.51 11.77 -1.23
N MET A 86 -13.67 10.45 -1.35
CA MET A 86 -13.09 9.64 -2.41
C MET A 86 -14.14 9.35 -3.49
N VAL A 87 -15.23 8.68 -3.11
CA VAL A 87 -16.27 8.25 -4.04
C VAL A 87 -17.65 8.39 -3.41
N THR A 88 -18.64 8.71 -4.25
CA THR A 88 -20.05 8.71 -3.89
C THR A 88 -20.78 7.73 -4.80
N GLY A 89 -21.69 6.95 -4.23
CA GLY A 89 -22.43 5.92 -4.92
C GLY A 89 -23.89 5.87 -4.49
N ILE A 90 -24.72 5.22 -5.30
CA ILE A 90 -26.11 4.93 -4.97
C ILE A 90 -26.35 3.44 -5.17
N THR A 91 -27.06 2.79 -4.25
CA THR A 91 -27.36 1.36 -4.35
C THR A 91 -28.36 1.03 -5.47
N GLY A 92 -28.13 -0.11 -6.13
CA GLY A 92 -29.03 -0.70 -7.11
C GLY A 92 -30.28 -1.35 -6.51
N ALA A 93 -31.06 -2.03 -7.36
CA ALA A 93 -32.27 -2.73 -6.91
C ALA A 93 -31.99 -3.92 -5.97
N ASP A 94 -30.77 -4.44 -6.01
CA ASP A 94 -30.22 -5.46 -5.12
C ASP A 94 -29.67 -4.90 -3.80
N GLY A 95 -29.81 -3.58 -3.58
CA GLY A 95 -29.32 -2.91 -2.38
C GLY A 95 -27.80 -2.76 -2.34
N ARG A 96 -27.10 -3.02 -3.45
CA ARG A 96 -25.63 -2.97 -3.50
C ARG A 96 -25.10 -1.77 -4.27
N PHE A 97 -23.99 -1.25 -3.79
CA PHE A 97 -23.13 -0.33 -4.53
C PHE A 97 -21.76 -0.97 -4.69
N THR A 98 -21.32 -1.16 -5.94
CA THR A 98 -19.98 -1.68 -6.25
C THR A 98 -19.20 -0.71 -7.12
N ALA A 99 -17.90 -0.58 -6.84
CA ALA A 99 -16.99 0.25 -7.62
C ALA A 99 -15.56 -0.24 -7.48
N ASN A 100 -14.74 0.02 -8.50
CA ASN A 100 -13.28 -0.05 -8.38
C ASN A 100 -12.75 1.38 -8.35
N TYR A 101 -12.03 1.75 -7.29
CA TYR A 101 -11.57 3.12 -7.07
C TYR A 101 -10.14 3.13 -6.52
N PRO A 102 -9.23 3.95 -7.08
CA PRO A 102 -7.87 4.08 -6.55
C PRO A 102 -7.90 4.81 -5.21
N ILE A 103 -7.40 4.16 -4.16
CA ILE A 103 -7.28 4.75 -2.82
C ILE A 103 -5.81 4.87 -2.43
N PRO A 104 -5.44 5.83 -1.57
CA PRO A 104 -4.08 5.88 -1.02
C PRO A 104 -3.68 4.56 -0.36
N ALA A 105 -2.51 4.04 -0.72
CA ALA A 105 -2.04 2.72 -0.31
C ALA A 105 -1.75 2.60 1.20
N TYR A 106 -1.64 3.72 1.91
CA TYR A 106 -1.44 3.75 3.36
C TYR A 106 -2.73 3.60 4.17
N LEU A 107 -3.91 3.63 3.54
CA LEU A 107 -5.19 3.53 4.25
C LEU A 107 -5.45 2.08 4.68
N GLU A 108 -5.52 1.88 6.00
CA GLU A 108 -5.95 0.61 6.61
C GLU A 108 -7.47 0.55 6.79
N GLN A 109 -8.13 1.71 6.79
CA GLN A 109 -9.57 1.86 6.94
C GLN A 109 -10.09 3.09 6.20
N VAL A 110 -11.39 3.10 5.95
CA VAL A 110 -12.13 4.21 5.35
C VAL A 110 -13.40 4.47 6.14
N VAL A 111 -13.97 5.67 5.99
CA VAL A 111 -15.26 6.01 6.60
C VAL A 111 -16.35 6.00 5.53
N VAL A 112 -17.37 5.17 5.72
CA VAL A 112 -18.58 5.12 4.91
C VAL A 112 -19.65 5.97 5.59
N LEU A 113 -20.19 6.97 4.90
CA LEU A 113 -21.30 7.79 5.38
C LEU A 113 -22.56 7.58 4.54
N THR A 114 -23.72 7.64 5.20
CA THR A 114 -25.03 7.68 4.54
C THR A 114 -26.00 8.60 5.30
N PRO A 115 -26.76 9.45 4.58
CA PRO A 115 -27.84 10.23 5.19
C PRO A 115 -29.16 9.44 5.29
N TYR A 116 -29.16 8.15 4.94
CA TYR A 116 -30.39 7.36 4.86
C TYR A 116 -30.96 7.03 6.24
N ILE A 117 -32.20 7.46 6.49
CA ILE A 117 -32.89 7.23 7.76
C ILE A 117 -33.16 5.73 7.94
N GLY A 118 -32.74 5.17 9.07
CA GLY A 118 -32.89 3.74 9.38
C GLY A 118 -31.65 2.90 9.11
N LEU A 119 -30.56 3.50 8.62
CA LEU A 119 -29.23 2.88 8.57
C LEU A 119 -28.26 3.61 9.53
N PRO A 120 -27.16 2.96 9.96
CA PRO A 120 -26.08 3.66 10.63
C PRO A 120 -25.59 4.84 9.79
N HIS A 121 -25.45 6.01 10.40
CA HIS A 121 -25.04 7.22 9.69
C HIS A 121 -23.61 7.10 9.16
N ASP A 122 -22.73 6.54 9.97
CA ASP A 122 -21.31 6.37 9.71
C ASP A 122 -20.83 4.97 10.13
N VAL A 123 -19.83 4.50 9.41
CA VAL A 123 -19.15 3.22 9.67
C VAL A 123 -17.68 3.36 9.29
N GLN A 124 -16.79 2.81 10.12
CA GLN A 124 -15.41 2.54 9.74
C GLN A 124 -15.32 1.15 9.10
N ALA A 125 -14.90 1.10 7.84
CA ALA A 125 -14.73 -0.14 7.07
C ALA A 125 -13.23 -0.40 6.84
N PRO A 126 -12.71 -1.59 7.17
CA PRO A 126 -11.31 -1.92 6.95
C PRO A 126 -11.00 -2.11 5.46
N VAL A 127 -9.77 -1.76 5.08
CA VAL A 127 -9.20 -2.04 3.76
C VAL A 127 -8.37 -3.31 3.86
N LEU A 128 -8.89 -4.43 3.35
CA LEU A 128 -8.23 -5.73 3.40
C LEU A 128 -7.82 -6.15 2.00
N ASN A 129 -6.51 -6.19 1.72
CA ASN A 129 -5.97 -6.59 0.41
C ASN A 129 -6.60 -5.83 -0.78
N GLY A 130 -6.80 -4.51 -0.62
CA GLY A 130 -7.47 -3.70 -1.65
C GLY A 130 -8.97 -3.98 -1.78
N ARG A 131 -9.62 -4.51 -0.75
CA ARG A 131 -11.07 -4.71 -0.70
C ARG A 131 -11.67 -3.96 0.48
N ILE A 132 -12.77 -3.26 0.21
CA ILE A 132 -13.62 -2.61 1.19
C ILE A 132 -15.00 -3.24 1.04
N ALA A 133 -15.42 -4.01 2.04
CA ALA A 133 -16.72 -4.67 2.05
C ALA A 133 -17.44 -4.39 3.36
N TYR A 134 -18.69 -3.91 3.28
CA TYR A 134 -19.51 -3.61 4.44
C TYR A 134 -21.01 -3.78 4.14
#